data_AF-A0A1I4C9D0-F1
#
_entry.id   AF-A0A1I4C9D0-F1
#
_cell.length_a   1.000
_cell.length_b   1.000
_cell.length_c   1.000
_cell.angle_alpha   90.00
_cell.angle_beta   90.00
_cell.angle_gamma   90.00
#
_symmetry.space_group_name_H-M   'P 1'
#
loop_
_entity.id
_entity.type
_entity.pdbx_description
1 polymer ?
#
loop_
_entity_poly.entity_id
_entity_poly.type
_entity_poly.pdbx_seq_one_letter_code
_entity_poly.pdbx_strand_id
1 'polypeptide(L)'
;MEAYEIVQIIKFSLFAILTVGSAWLVKRATPEKRIHWFFGCSILNVIMFGTYGPIAIIAILGILALTKKEEDYPLADVGSGALAIFAFVIGGSFHVFSLFMIVGGFYWIWLAIQMESFSMFLVGVFPLTFFVTAPVGAYSLIFETPQWVTDWFLNM
;
A
#
# COMPACT_ATOMS: atom_id res chain seq x y z
N MET A 1 9.58 -24.09 41.47
CA MET A 1 9.24 -23.35 40.25
C MET A 1 8.09 -22.43 40.60
N GLU A 2 8.32 -21.13 40.50
CA GLU A 2 7.28 -20.16 40.84
C GLU A 2 6.23 -20.10 39.73
N ALA A 3 4.99 -19.73 40.06
CA ALA A 3 3.89 -19.65 39.09
C ALA A 3 4.24 -18.75 37.89
N TYR A 4 5.04 -17.72 38.12
CA TYR A 4 5.55 -16.82 37.08
C TYR A 4 6.44 -17.55 36.05
N GLU A 5 7.38 -18.39 36.49
CA GLU A 5 8.28 -19.15 35.63
C GLU A 5 7.50 -20.13 34.76
N ILE A 6 6.51 -20.81 35.35
CA ILE A 6 5.61 -21.74 34.64
C ILE A 6 4.87 -21.00 33.51
N VAL A 7 4.31 -19.83 33.78
CA VAL A 7 3.59 -19.03 32.78
C VAL A 7 4.51 -18.58 31.64
N GLN A 8 5.77 -18.22 31.93
CA GLN A 8 6.73 -17.83 30.90
C GLN A 8 7.11 -19.00 29.99
N ILE A 9 7.36 -20.19 30.56
CA ILE A 9 7.64 -21.41 29.80
C ILE A 9 6.46 -21.75 28.88
N ILE A 10 5.23 -21.64 29.38
CA ILE A 10 4.02 -21.90 28.58
C ILE A 10 3.91 -20.91 27.42
N LYS A 11 4.10 -19.60 27.66
CA LYS A 11 4.06 -18.57 26.61
C LYS A 11 5.12 -18.80 25.54
N PHE A 12 6.34 -19.11 25.95
CA PHE A 12 7.44 -19.42 25.03
C PHE A 12 7.16 -20.68 24.20
N SER A 13 6.64 -21.74 24.84
CA SER A 13 6.27 -22.97 24.14
C SER A 13 5.18 -22.73 23.11
N LEU A 14 4.15 -21.96 23.48
CA LEU A 14 3.07 -21.59 22.56
C LEU A 14 3.59 -20.76 21.38
N PHE A 15 4.51 -19.82 21.64
CA PHE A 15 5.19 -19.03 20.62
C PHE A 15 5.95 -19.91 19.62
N ALA A 16 6.76 -20.85 20.12
CA ALA A 16 7.51 -21.76 19.27
C ALA A 16 6.58 -22.63 18.41
N ILE A 17 5.53 -23.21 19.01
CA ILE A 17 4.55 -24.05 18.31
C ILE A 17 3.83 -23.26 17.22
N LEU A 18 3.33 -22.06 17.54
CA LEU A 18 2.61 -21.24 16.56
C LEU A 18 3.52 -20.75 15.44
N THR A 19 4.77 -20.40 15.73
CA THR A 19 5.76 -19.97 14.74
C THR A 19 6.11 -21.10 13.77
N VAL A 20 6.40 -22.31 14.28
CA VAL A 20 6.70 -23.48 13.46
C VAL A 20 5.47 -23.94 12.67
N GLY A 21 4.30 -23.97 13.31
CA GLY A 21 3.03 -24.29 12.67
C GLY A 21 2.69 -23.32 11.54
N SER A 22 2.97 -22.02 11.73
CA SER A 22 2.82 -21.00 10.70
C SER A 22 3.74 -21.27 9.51
N ALA A 23 5.03 -21.52 9.73
CA ALA A 23 5.97 -21.83 8.66
C ALA A 23 5.57 -23.12 7.90
N TRP A 24 5.06 -24.12 8.62
CA TRP A 24 4.54 -25.35 8.03
C TRP A 24 3.32 -25.11 7.13
N LEU A 25 2.37 -24.28 7.57
CA LEU A 25 1.19 -23.90 6.77
C LEU A 25 1.59 -23.16 5.49
N VAL A 26 2.50 -22.18 5.60
CA VAL A 26 3.00 -21.43 4.45
C VAL A 26 3.67 -22.37 3.44
N LYS A 27 4.51 -23.29 3.91
CA LYS A 27 5.18 -24.27 3.04
C LYS A 27 4.19 -25.19 2.32
N ARG A 28 3.13 -25.63 3.01
CA ARG A 28 2.14 -26.57 2.46
C ARG A 28 1.19 -25.91 1.45
N ALA A 29 1.11 -24.59 1.44
CA ALA A 29 0.31 -23.86 0.47
C ALA A 29 0.90 -23.97 -0.95
N THR A 30 0.02 -23.92 -1.95
CA THR A 30 0.41 -23.82 -3.36
C THR A 30 1.20 -22.52 -3.60
N PRO A 31 2.18 -22.48 -4.51
CA PRO A 31 3.07 -21.33 -4.73
C PRO A 31 2.34 -19.98 -4.77
N GLU A 32 1.28 -19.88 -5.57
CA GLU A 32 0.44 -18.68 -5.73
C GLU A 32 -0.23 -18.19 -4.43
N LYS A 33 -0.49 -19.10 -3.49
CA LYS A 33 -1.21 -18.81 -2.23
C LYS A 33 -0.27 -18.65 -1.04
N ARG A 34 1.02 -18.92 -1.18
CA ARG A 34 2.00 -18.86 -0.07
C ARG A 34 2.06 -17.49 0.58
N ILE A 35 1.98 -16.44 -0.23
CA ILE A 35 1.97 -15.07 0.27
C ILE A 35 0.75 -14.77 1.15
N HIS A 36 -0.45 -15.23 0.76
CA HIS A 36 -1.67 -15.03 1.55
C HIS A 36 -1.61 -15.76 2.89
N TRP A 37 -1.11 -17.00 2.88
CA TRP A 37 -0.87 -17.76 4.11
C TRP A 37 0.19 -17.10 4.98
N PHE A 38 1.28 -16.60 4.39
CA PHE A 38 2.34 -15.91 5.12
C PHE A 38 1.81 -14.65 5.81
N PHE A 39 1.03 -13.83 5.11
CA PHE A 39 0.39 -12.65 5.72
C PHE A 39 -0.59 -13.03 6.83
N GLY A 40 -1.48 -14.01 6.58
CA GLY A 40 -2.44 -14.47 7.59
C GLY A 40 -1.75 -14.97 8.87
N CYS A 41 -0.71 -15.78 8.71
CA CYS A 41 0.09 -16.27 9.84
C CYS A 41 0.87 -15.13 10.53
N SER A 42 1.40 -14.17 9.78
CA SER A 42 2.12 -13.02 10.35
C SER A 42 1.20 -12.15 11.20
N ILE A 43 -0.01 -11.85 10.70
CA ILE A 43 -1.04 -11.10 11.44
C ILE A 43 -1.43 -11.85 12.72
N LEU A 44 -1.68 -13.17 12.62
CA LEU A 44 -2.02 -13.99 13.78
C LEU A 44 -0.93 -13.94 14.85
N ASN A 45 0.35 -14.06 14.47
CA ASN A 45 1.46 -13.99 15.42
C ASN A 45 1.59 -12.60 16.06
N VAL A 46 1.36 -11.52 15.32
CA VAL A 46 1.35 -10.15 15.87
C VAL A 46 0.19 -9.95 16.85
N ILE A 47 -1.02 -10.45 16.54
CA ILE A 47 -2.17 -10.36 17.45
C ILE A 47 -1.92 -11.16 18.74
N MET A 48 -1.38 -12.38 18.61
CA MET A 48 -1.19 -13.27 19.76
C MET A 48 -0.02 -12.86 20.66
N PHE A 49 1.06 -12.29 20.09
CA PHE A 49 2.31 -12.05 20.81
C PHE A 49 2.74 -10.58 20.86
N GLY A 50 1.98 -9.67 20.27
CA GLY A 50 2.22 -8.23 20.31
C GLY A 50 3.62 -7.86 19.83
N THR A 51 4.43 -7.30 20.73
CA THR A 51 5.80 -6.84 20.45
C THR A 51 6.75 -7.95 20.01
N TYR A 52 6.47 -9.22 20.33
CA TYR A 52 7.26 -10.36 19.87
C TYR A 52 6.81 -10.90 18.50
N GLY A 53 5.69 -10.42 17.96
CA GLY A 53 5.19 -10.80 16.63
C GLY A 53 6.22 -10.65 15.51
N PRO A 54 6.96 -9.52 15.41
CA PRO A 54 8.02 -9.37 14.42
C PRO A 54 9.11 -10.45 14.50
N ILE A 55 9.44 -10.94 15.69
CA ILE A 55 10.42 -12.02 15.87
C ILE A 55 9.87 -13.33 15.27
N ALA A 56 8.58 -13.63 15.46
CA ALA A 56 7.94 -14.79 14.83
C ALA A 56 7.96 -14.71 13.30
N ILE A 57 7.73 -13.52 12.73
CA ILE A 57 7.77 -13.31 11.28
C ILE A 57 9.17 -13.63 10.72
N ILE A 58 10.23 -13.11 11.36
CA ILE A 58 11.61 -13.40 10.97
C ILE A 58 11.91 -14.89 11.13
N ALA A 59 11.45 -15.52 12.21
CA ALA A 59 11.63 -16.94 12.43
C ALA A 59 10.91 -17.80 11.38
N ILE A 60 9.70 -17.43 10.96
CA ILE A 60 8.98 -18.10 9.86
C ILE A 60 9.80 -18.00 8.57
N LEU A 61 10.27 -16.80 8.20
CA LEU A 61 11.10 -16.61 7.01
C LEU A 61 12.40 -17.43 7.08
N GLY A 62 13.04 -17.46 8.24
CA GLY A 62 14.24 -18.28 8.49
C GLY A 62 13.95 -19.78 8.31
N ILE A 63 12.84 -20.29 8.87
CA ILE A 63 12.43 -21.68 8.69
C ILE A 63 12.16 -21.98 7.20
N LEU A 64 11.49 -21.09 6.48
CA LEU A 64 11.25 -21.26 5.04
C LEU A 64 12.55 -21.27 4.23
N ALA A 65 13.53 -20.43 4.59
CA ALA A 65 14.85 -20.41 3.98
C ALA A 65 15.59 -21.74 4.17
N LEU A 66 15.52 -22.30 5.38
CA LEU A 66 16.17 -23.58 5.73
C LEU A 66 15.46 -24.80 5.14
N THR A 67 14.17 -24.69 4.81
CA THR A 67 13.35 -25.82 4.35
C THR A 67 13.19 -25.90 2.83
N LYS A 68 13.99 -25.12 2.09
CA LYS A 68 14.13 -25.14 0.64
C LYS A 68 14.44 -26.55 0.11
N LYS A 69 13.78 -26.96 -0.98
CA LYS A 69 14.12 -28.17 -1.75
C LYS A 69 14.50 -27.77 -3.18
N GLU A 70 15.13 -28.67 -3.93
CA GLU A 70 15.61 -28.40 -5.31
C GLU A 70 14.50 -27.94 -6.27
N GLU A 71 13.27 -28.39 -6.06
CA GLU A 71 12.10 -28.04 -6.88
C GLU A 71 11.08 -27.14 -6.14
N ASP A 72 11.35 -26.74 -4.89
CA ASP A 72 10.39 -26.00 -4.06
C ASP A 72 11.04 -24.81 -3.33
N TYR A 73 10.63 -23.60 -3.70
CA TYR A 73 11.24 -22.32 -3.29
C TYR A 73 10.27 -21.44 -2.48
N PRO A 74 9.83 -21.86 -1.28
CA PRO A 74 8.78 -21.15 -0.55
C PRO A 74 9.13 -19.71 -0.17
N LEU A 75 10.40 -19.43 0.11
CA LEU A 75 10.85 -18.06 0.40
C LEU A 75 10.76 -17.15 -0.83
N ALA A 76 11.11 -17.68 -2.01
CA ALA A 76 11.04 -16.92 -3.26
C ALA A 76 9.59 -16.58 -3.62
N ASP A 77 8.66 -17.51 -3.39
CA ASP A 77 7.22 -17.30 -3.64
C ASP A 77 6.61 -16.26 -2.70
N VAL A 78 6.99 -16.28 -1.41
CA VAL A 78 6.59 -15.24 -0.47
C VAL A 78 7.19 -13.89 -0.88
N GLY A 79 8.47 -13.87 -1.28
CA GLY A 79 9.14 -12.65 -1.74
C GLY A 79 8.50 -12.05 -3.00
N SER A 80 8.24 -12.86 -4.02
CA SER A 80 7.61 -12.42 -5.28
C SER A 80 6.18 -11.95 -5.05
N GLY A 81 5.40 -12.65 -4.22
CA GLY A 81 4.06 -12.22 -3.83
C GLY A 81 4.06 -10.89 -3.07
N ALA A 82 5.02 -10.68 -2.16
CA ALA A 82 5.17 -9.40 -1.44
C ALA A 82 5.50 -8.26 -2.40
N LEU A 83 6.42 -8.48 -3.34
CA LEU A 83 6.74 -7.50 -4.39
C LEU A 83 5.55 -7.20 -5.30
N ALA A 84 4.74 -8.21 -5.65
CA ALA A 84 3.55 -8.03 -6.46
C ALA A 84 2.49 -7.16 -5.74
N ILE A 85 2.27 -7.39 -4.44
CA ILE A 85 1.37 -6.55 -3.63
C ILE A 85 1.89 -5.12 -3.56
N PHE A 86 3.19 -4.93 -3.30
CA PHE A 86 3.81 -3.62 -3.25
C PHE A 86 3.69 -2.87 -4.59
N ALA A 87 3.99 -3.55 -5.69
CA ALA A 87 3.86 -3.00 -7.04
C ALA A 87 2.40 -2.66 -7.38
N PHE A 88 1.44 -3.48 -6.95
CA PHE A 88 0.02 -3.20 -7.11
C PHE A 88 -0.40 -1.94 -6.34
N VAL A 89 0.03 -1.77 -5.09
CA VAL A 89 -0.28 -0.58 -4.30
C VAL A 89 0.30 0.66 -4.96
N ILE A 90 1.59 0.65 -5.31
CA ILE A 90 2.23 1.80 -5.95
C ILE A 90 1.60 2.10 -7.31
N GLY A 91 1.52 1.10 -8.19
CA GLY A 91 0.96 1.25 -9.53
C GLY A 91 -0.50 1.68 -9.49
N GLY A 92 -1.29 1.10 -8.59
CA GLY A 92 -2.68 1.48 -8.35
C GLY A 92 -2.81 2.92 -7.86
N SER A 93 -1.99 3.36 -6.91
CA SER A 93 -1.97 4.75 -6.45
C SER A 93 -1.60 5.73 -7.57
N PHE A 94 -0.59 5.41 -8.39
CA PHE A 94 -0.25 6.23 -9.55
C PHE A 94 -1.40 6.28 -10.57
N HIS A 95 -2.08 5.16 -10.81
CA HIS A 95 -3.22 5.12 -11.73
C HIS A 95 -4.39 5.98 -11.24
N VAL A 96 -4.76 5.85 -9.96
CA VAL A 96 -5.80 6.68 -9.32
C VAL A 96 -5.42 8.15 -9.34
N PHE A 97 -4.17 8.48 -8.99
CA PHE A 97 -3.66 9.84 -9.07
C PHE A 97 -3.75 10.40 -10.50
N SER A 98 -3.37 9.61 -11.50
CA SER A 98 -3.43 10.03 -12.91
C SER A 98 -4.86 10.33 -13.36
N LEU A 99 -5.82 9.47 -12.98
CA LEU A 99 -7.24 9.71 -13.24
C LEU A 99 -7.74 10.98 -12.54
N PHE A 100 -7.33 11.18 -11.28
CA PHE A 100 -7.68 12.37 -10.51
C PHE A 100 -7.16 13.65 -11.17
N MET A 101 -5.94 13.62 -11.73
CA MET A 101 -5.40 14.76 -12.49
C MET A 101 -6.19 15.04 -13.77
N ILE A 102 -6.61 14.02 -14.51
CA ILE A 102 -7.48 14.20 -15.70
C ILE A 102 -8.80 14.88 -15.31
N VAL A 103 -9.45 14.39 -14.25
CA VAL A 103 -10.67 15.00 -13.71
C VAL A 103 -10.40 16.45 -13.27
N GLY A 104 -9.27 16.70 -12.62
CA GLY A 104 -8.83 18.03 -12.24
C GLY A 104 -8.69 18.99 -13.43
N GLY A 105 -8.10 18.54 -14.53
CA GLY A 105 -7.97 19.34 -15.74
C GLY A 105 -9.33 19.67 -16.37
N PHE A 106 -10.27 18.71 -16.39
CA PHE A 106 -11.64 19.00 -16.81
C PHE A 106 -12.33 19.99 -15.87
N TYR A 107 -12.12 19.87 -14.56
CA TYR A 107 -12.68 20.79 -13.58
C TYR A 107 -12.11 22.21 -13.72
N TRP A 108 -10.83 22.36 -14.07
CA TRP A 108 -10.26 23.66 -14.41
C TRP A 108 -11.00 24.31 -15.60
N ILE A 109 -11.25 23.56 -16.67
CA ILE A 109 -12.00 24.05 -17.84
C ILE A 109 -13.43 24.42 -17.43
N TRP A 110 -14.06 23.61 -16.58
CA TRP A 110 -15.38 23.92 -16.02
C TRP A 110 -15.38 25.23 -15.23
N LEU A 111 -14.40 25.44 -14.35
CA LEU A 111 -14.22 26.69 -13.60
C LEU A 111 -14.02 27.89 -14.53
N ALA A 112 -13.23 27.74 -15.60
CA ALA A 112 -13.03 28.80 -16.58
C ALA A 112 -14.35 29.24 -17.24
N ILE A 113 -15.25 28.30 -17.52
CA ILE A 113 -16.58 28.58 -18.05
C ILE A 113 -17.45 29.28 -17.00
N GLN A 114 -17.46 28.81 -15.76
CA GLN A 114 -18.24 29.42 -14.68
C GLN A 114 -17.80 30.84 -14.35
N MET A 115 -16.50 31.11 -14.47
CA MET A 115 -15.90 32.42 -14.22
C MET A 115 -15.89 33.32 -15.47
N GLU A 116 -16.43 32.85 -16.60
CA GLU A 116 -16.45 33.56 -17.88
C GLU A 116 -15.05 34.05 -18.34
N SER A 117 -13.99 33.36 -17.91
CA SER A 117 -12.60 33.76 -18.16
C SER A 117 -12.02 33.04 -19.38
N PHE A 118 -11.95 33.76 -20.50
CA PHE A 118 -11.40 33.22 -21.76
C PHE A 118 -9.90 32.88 -21.65
N SER A 119 -9.12 33.68 -20.91
CA SER A 119 -7.69 33.43 -20.68
C SER A 119 -7.47 32.15 -19.86
N MET A 120 -8.30 31.92 -18.83
CA MET A 120 -8.26 30.69 -18.03
C MET A 120 -8.62 29.46 -18.87
N PHE A 121 -9.58 29.60 -19.79
CA PHE A 121 -9.97 28.54 -20.72
C PHE A 121 -8.81 28.18 -21.68
N LEU A 122 -8.14 29.18 -22.28
CA LEU A 122 -6.99 28.94 -23.16
C LEU A 122 -5.85 28.21 -22.43
N VAL A 123 -5.55 28.61 -21.20
CA VAL A 123 -4.55 27.94 -20.35
C VAL A 123 -5.01 26.52 -19.95
N GLY A 124 -6.31 26.28 -19.83
CA GLY A 124 -6.87 24.95 -19.56
C GLY A 124 -6.78 23.98 -20.73
N VAL A 125 -6.94 24.47 -21.97
CA VAL A 125 -6.95 23.65 -23.19
C VAL A 125 -5.54 23.37 -23.72
N PHE A 126 -4.57 24.24 -23.43
CA PHE A 126 -3.22 24.06 -23.93
C PHE A 126 -2.51 22.87 -23.23
N PRO A 127 -2.01 21.86 -23.97
CA PRO A 127 -1.52 20.62 -23.35
C PRO A 127 -0.33 20.79 -22.40
N LEU A 128 0.57 21.77 -22.64
CA LEU A 128 1.74 21.97 -21.79
C LEU A 128 1.39 22.60 -20.45
N THR A 129 0.31 23.36 -20.36
CA THR A 129 -0.15 23.97 -19.11
C THR A 129 -0.95 23.00 -18.26
N PHE A 130 -1.29 21.81 -18.80
CA PHE A 130 -2.01 20.76 -18.09
C PHE A 130 -1.26 20.28 -16.83
N PHE A 131 0.07 20.34 -16.81
CA PHE A 131 0.87 20.05 -15.61
C PHE A 131 0.60 21.00 -14.43
N VAL A 132 0.04 22.17 -14.69
CA VAL A 132 -0.33 23.17 -13.68
C VAL A 132 -1.84 23.22 -13.51
N THR A 133 -2.61 23.27 -14.59
CA THR A 133 -4.07 23.40 -14.52
C THR A 133 -4.75 22.16 -13.97
N ALA A 134 -4.26 20.95 -14.29
CA ALA A 134 -4.80 19.71 -13.74
C ALA A 134 -4.66 19.61 -12.21
N PRO A 135 -3.47 19.81 -11.60
CA PRO A 135 -3.37 19.81 -10.14
C PRO A 135 -4.15 20.94 -9.48
N VAL A 136 -4.18 22.14 -10.06
CA VAL A 136 -4.94 23.24 -9.46
C VAL A 136 -6.44 23.02 -9.57
N GLY A 137 -6.92 22.49 -10.69
CA GLY A 137 -8.32 22.09 -10.84
C GLY A 137 -8.68 20.93 -9.91
N ALA A 138 -7.79 19.93 -9.77
CA ALA A 138 -7.98 18.84 -8.82
C ALA A 138 -8.05 19.33 -7.37
N TYR A 139 -7.20 20.29 -6.99
CA TYR A 139 -7.26 20.95 -5.69
C TYR A 139 -8.58 21.70 -5.50
N SER A 140 -8.97 22.50 -6.49
CA SER A 140 -10.18 23.32 -6.45
C SER A 140 -11.46 22.48 -6.42
N LEU A 141 -11.41 21.23 -6.89
CA LEU A 141 -12.52 20.28 -6.83
C LEU A 141 -12.81 19.79 -5.40
N ILE A 142 -11.77 19.62 -4.58
CA ILE A 142 -11.89 19.12 -3.20
C ILE A 142 -12.04 20.29 -2.21
N PHE A 143 -11.35 21.38 -2.49
CA PHE A 143 -11.30 22.57 -1.65
C PHE A 143 -11.99 23.73 -2.36
N GLU A 144 -11.43 24.93 -2.21
CA GLU A 144 -11.86 26.14 -2.90
C GLU A 144 -10.79 26.54 -3.92
N THR A 145 -11.22 27.28 -4.94
CA THR A 145 -10.31 27.83 -5.95
C THR A 145 -9.29 28.76 -5.28
N PRO A 146 -7.97 28.53 -5.48
CA PRO A 146 -6.96 29.38 -4.87
C PRO A 146 -7.10 30.85 -5.30
N GLN A 147 -6.92 31.77 -4.34
CA GLN A 147 -7.13 33.20 -4.56
C GLN A 147 -6.23 33.78 -5.66
N TRP A 148 -5.01 33.27 -5.82
CA TRP A 148 -4.13 33.70 -6.91
C TRP A 148 -4.68 33.37 -8.30
N VAL A 149 -5.49 32.31 -8.45
CA VAL A 149 -6.13 31.95 -9.73
C VAL A 149 -7.18 32.99 -10.06
N THR A 150 -8.05 33.31 -9.10
CA THR A 150 -9.07 34.34 -9.28
C THR A 150 -8.43 35.70 -9.52
N ASP A 151 -7.39 36.05 -8.76
CA ASP A 151 -6.73 37.35 -8.89
C ASP A 151 -6.06 37.53 -10.26
N TRP A 152 -5.44 36.46 -10.78
CA TRP A 152 -4.74 36.49 -12.06
C TRP A 152 -5.71 36.48 -13.26
N PHE A 153 -6.74 35.63 -13.22
CA PHE A 153 -7.61 35.38 -14.38
C PHE A 153 -8.87 36.24 -14.43
N LEU A 154 -9.23 36.93 -13.35
CA LEU A 154 -10.39 37.84 -13.29
C LEU A 154 -9.99 39.32 -13.28
N ASN A 155 -8.77 39.67 -12.87
CA ASN A 155 -8.30 41.07 -12.87
C ASN A 155 -7.37 41.39 -14.06
N MET A 156 -7.22 40.47 -15.02
CA MET A 156 -6.52 40.69 -16.29
C MET A 156 -7.43 41.28 -17.35
#